data_AF-A0A935J338-F1
#
_entry.id   AF-A0A935J338-F1
#
_cell.length_a   1.000
_cell.length_b   1.000
_cell.length_c   1.000
_cell.angle_alpha   90.00
_cell.angle_beta   90.00
_cell.angle_gamma   90.00
#
_symmetry.space_group_name_H-M   'P 1'
#
loop_
_entity.id
_entity.type
_entity.pdbx_description
1 polymer ?
#
loop_
_entity_poly.entity_id
_entity_poly.type
_entity_poly.pdbx_seq_one_letter_code
_entity_poly.pdbx_strand_id
1 'polypeptide(L)'
;MYGVGFQGPFQIQCNPVAARAGALWQKFIRRAASIRFKDENAVNDVHGILVDEQLGSCGEISNWVDGRTWRLEVDEHADLLARWEKGEIADTATIGSLEYRSKKIFLRDFSTLLHEMGAHEFARQYEWSTWKSQPNVLKRLETDLEPARGLTAVDFRAGLTLLPFLPMSPGDVMLIAQGIKRGSLVQFDRGDVGKLETFVKNNPTDFSDMLPLLDELKTCEQVYRNSVPDITHHRFDLIRNKALHVTITDSTIIGWRVRNIIDQKTEERLRKSWGFFLFFVLLGLIPFWEKPFDSPLAGRIIAGII
;
A
#
# COMPACT_ATOMS: atom_id res chain seq x y z
N MET A 1 -9.90 17.69 7.81
CA MET A 1 -9.99 16.29 8.30
C MET A 1 -8.97 15.36 7.65
N TYR A 2 -8.70 15.47 6.33
CA TYR A 2 -7.63 14.70 5.65
C TYR A 2 -6.27 14.81 6.35
N GLY A 3 -5.79 16.03 6.68
CA GLY A 3 -4.49 16.20 7.36
C GLY A 3 -4.39 15.56 8.76
N VAL A 4 -5.49 15.46 9.50
CA VAL A 4 -5.53 14.82 10.84
C VAL A 4 -5.59 13.30 10.73
N GLY A 5 -6.24 12.80 9.66
CA GLY A 5 -6.39 11.39 9.41
C GLY A 5 -5.17 10.72 8.77
N PHE A 6 -4.60 11.34 7.73
CA PHE A 6 -3.42 10.84 7.03
C PHE A 6 -2.11 11.30 7.66
N GLN A 7 -2.14 12.30 8.56
CA GLN A 7 -0.97 12.88 9.22
C GLN A 7 0.14 13.32 8.25
N GLY A 8 -0.19 13.50 6.96
CA GLY A 8 0.73 13.80 5.85
C GLY A 8 0.12 13.48 4.47
N PRO A 9 0.80 13.86 3.37
CA PRO A 9 0.43 13.42 2.02
C PRO A 9 0.62 11.90 1.86
N PHE A 10 -0.11 11.30 0.92
CA PHE A 10 -0.03 9.87 0.64
C PHE A 10 1.40 9.49 0.21
N GLN A 11 2.13 8.85 1.12
CA GLN A 11 3.59 8.77 1.05
C GLN A 11 4.07 8.01 -0.19
N ILE A 12 3.36 6.97 -0.63
CA ILE A 12 3.72 6.22 -1.84
C ILE A 12 3.73 7.11 -3.09
N GLN A 13 2.94 8.19 -3.13
CA GLN A 13 2.91 9.13 -4.26
C GLN A 13 3.98 10.21 -4.19
N CYS A 14 4.59 10.51 -3.04
CA CYS A 14 5.49 11.66 -2.92
C CYS A 14 6.81 11.37 -2.21
N ASN A 15 6.98 10.17 -1.65
CA ASN A 15 8.17 9.73 -0.95
C ASN A 15 8.79 8.56 -1.72
N PRO A 16 9.93 8.78 -2.41
CA PRO A 16 10.61 7.73 -3.18
C PRO A 16 10.97 6.49 -2.35
N VAL A 17 11.26 6.65 -1.06
CA VAL A 17 11.59 5.53 -0.16
C VAL A 17 10.36 4.69 0.14
N ALA A 18 9.20 5.31 0.32
CA ALA A 18 7.93 4.60 0.48
C ALA A 18 7.54 3.83 -0.79
N ALA A 19 7.70 4.47 -1.96
CA ALA A 19 7.48 3.81 -3.25
C ALA A 19 8.42 2.60 -3.43
N ARG A 20 9.70 2.76 -3.06
CA ARG A 20 10.69 1.68 -3.11
C ARG A 20 10.33 0.51 -2.18
N ALA A 21 9.92 0.81 -0.95
CA ALA A 21 9.47 -0.21 0.01
C ALA A 21 8.28 -1.01 -0.55
N GLY A 22 7.28 -0.33 -1.15
CA GLY A 22 6.14 -0.98 -1.79
C GLY A 22 6.55 -1.92 -2.93
N ALA A 23 7.43 -1.47 -3.82
CA ALA A 23 7.93 -2.29 -4.93
C ALA A 23 8.71 -3.52 -4.44
N LEU A 24 9.52 -3.36 -3.39
CA LEU A 24 10.26 -4.47 -2.77
C LEU A 24 9.31 -5.49 -2.13
N TRP A 25 8.30 -5.04 -1.38
CA TRP A 25 7.24 -5.92 -0.86
C TRP A 25 6.57 -6.73 -1.97
N GLN A 26 6.21 -6.09 -3.07
CA GLN A 26 5.59 -6.76 -4.21
C GLN A 26 6.50 -7.85 -4.81
N LYS A 27 7.83 -7.65 -4.85
CA LYS A 27 8.77 -8.70 -5.29
C LYS A 27 8.70 -9.95 -4.41
N PHE A 28 8.69 -9.78 -3.09
CA PHE A 28 8.54 -10.90 -2.16
C PHE A 28 7.19 -11.59 -2.32
N ILE A 29 6.12 -10.81 -2.38
CA ILE A 29 4.75 -11.31 -2.57
C ILE A 29 4.65 -12.11 -3.86
N ARG A 30 5.22 -11.60 -4.96
CA ARG A 30 5.25 -12.30 -6.25
C ARG A 30 5.96 -13.64 -6.16
N ARG A 31 7.16 -13.69 -5.55
CA ARG A 31 7.90 -14.95 -5.37
C ARG A 31 7.07 -15.94 -4.55
N ALA A 32 6.52 -15.53 -3.42
CA ALA A 32 5.72 -16.39 -2.57
C ALA A 32 4.44 -16.89 -3.27
N ALA A 33 3.77 -16.02 -4.02
CA ALA A 33 2.58 -16.37 -4.79
C ALA A 33 2.89 -17.37 -5.91
N SER A 34 4.03 -17.20 -6.60
CA SER A 34 4.45 -18.14 -7.64
C SER A 34 4.60 -19.57 -7.11
N ILE A 35 5.10 -19.71 -5.88
CA ILE A 35 5.26 -21.00 -5.20
C ILE A 35 3.89 -21.54 -4.75
N ARG A 36 3.09 -20.70 -4.09
CA ARG A 36 1.78 -21.09 -3.54
C ARG A 36 0.80 -21.54 -4.62
N PHE A 37 0.73 -20.81 -5.72
CA PHE A 37 -0.21 -21.06 -6.82
C PHE A 37 0.39 -21.88 -7.96
N LYS A 38 1.71 -22.16 -7.91
CA LYS A 38 2.45 -22.81 -9.00
C LYS A 38 2.27 -22.07 -10.33
N ASP A 39 2.25 -20.75 -10.26
CA ASP A 39 2.04 -19.86 -11.40
C ASP A 39 2.86 -18.58 -11.23
N GLU A 40 3.90 -18.40 -12.06
CA GLU A 40 4.76 -17.21 -12.04
C GLU A 40 4.03 -15.91 -12.38
N ASN A 41 2.83 -16.02 -12.97
CA ASN A 41 1.97 -14.91 -13.35
C ASN A 41 0.86 -14.63 -12.33
N ALA A 42 0.84 -15.31 -11.17
CA ALA A 42 -0.16 -15.07 -10.13
C ALA A 42 -0.15 -13.63 -9.58
N VAL A 43 0.99 -12.93 -9.68
CA VAL A 43 1.16 -11.54 -9.25
C VAL A 43 1.91 -10.77 -10.32
N ASN A 44 1.44 -9.55 -10.62
CA ASN A 44 2.10 -8.67 -11.58
C ASN A 44 3.54 -8.33 -11.14
N ASP A 45 4.44 -8.22 -12.11
CA ASP A 45 5.85 -7.91 -11.82
C ASP A 45 6.11 -6.41 -11.92
N VAL A 46 6.77 -5.86 -10.90
CA VAL A 46 7.21 -4.45 -10.84
C VAL A 46 8.68 -4.35 -11.23
N HIS A 47 9.02 -3.57 -12.24
CA HIS A 47 10.40 -3.43 -12.73
C HIS A 47 11.17 -2.33 -12.01
N GLY A 48 10.46 -1.30 -11.55
CA GLY A 48 11.08 -0.18 -10.87
C GLY A 48 10.08 0.86 -10.42
N ILE A 49 10.61 1.90 -9.80
CA ILE A 49 9.88 3.11 -9.43
C ILE A 49 10.34 4.27 -10.32
N LEU A 50 9.42 5.17 -10.63
CA LEU A 50 9.68 6.41 -11.35
C LEU A 50 9.38 7.57 -10.41
N VAL A 51 10.28 8.55 -10.34
CA VAL A 51 10.01 9.83 -9.67
C VAL A 51 9.86 10.88 -10.77
N ASP A 52 8.63 11.35 -10.96
CA ASP A 52 8.32 12.43 -11.90
C ASP A 52 8.26 13.75 -11.13
N GLU A 53 9.34 14.52 -11.21
CA GLU A 53 9.41 15.83 -10.58
C GLU A 53 8.52 16.87 -11.27
N GLN A 54 8.04 16.65 -12.50
CA GLN A 54 7.16 17.60 -13.18
C GLN A 54 5.71 17.42 -12.74
N LEU A 55 5.23 16.18 -12.73
CA LEU A 55 3.91 15.81 -12.17
C LEU A 55 3.91 15.89 -10.64
N GLY A 56 5.09 15.81 -10.04
CA GLY A 56 5.30 15.82 -8.60
C GLY A 56 4.80 14.56 -7.92
N SER A 57 5.02 13.41 -8.56
CA SER A 57 4.55 12.12 -8.10
C SER A 57 5.59 11.00 -8.29
N CYS A 58 5.45 9.96 -7.47
CA CYS A 58 6.14 8.69 -7.61
C CYS A 58 5.17 7.69 -8.25
N GLY A 59 5.67 6.95 -9.24
CA GLY A 59 4.94 5.88 -9.93
C GLY A 59 5.70 4.56 -9.88
N GLU A 60 5.02 3.49 -10.26
CA GLU A 60 5.61 2.17 -10.51
C GLU A 60 5.64 1.88 -12.01
N ILE A 61 6.67 1.17 -12.44
CA ILE A 61 6.74 0.60 -13.79
C ILE A 61 6.55 -0.89 -13.63
N SER A 62 5.45 -1.44 -14.14
CA SER A 62 5.10 -2.85 -14.02
C SER A 62 4.74 -3.47 -15.37
N ASN A 63 4.68 -4.80 -15.42
CA ASN A 63 4.24 -5.50 -16.62
C ASN A 63 2.81 -5.08 -16.98
N TRP A 64 2.57 -4.93 -18.28
CA TRP A 64 1.21 -4.87 -18.80
C TRP A 64 0.56 -6.25 -18.66
N VAL A 65 -0.58 -6.31 -17.98
CA VAL A 65 -1.38 -7.53 -17.85
C VAL A 65 -2.53 -7.43 -18.84
N ASP A 66 -2.43 -8.17 -19.95
CA ASP A 66 -3.53 -8.26 -20.91
C ASP A 66 -4.64 -9.15 -20.34
N GLY A 67 -5.63 -8.51 -19.73
CA GLY A 67 -6.67 -9.18 -18.97
C GLY A 67 -7.89 -8.32 -18.71
N ARG A 68 -8.93 -8.98 -18.18
CA ARG A 68 -10.22 -8.40 -17.83
C ARG A 68 -10.54 -8.63 -16.36
N THR A 69 -11.37 -7.79 -15.76
CA THR A 69 -11.73 -7.95 -14.34
C THR A 69 -12.61 -9.18 -14.11
N TRP A 70 -13.68 -9.34 -14.89
CA TRP A 70 -14.68 -10.38 -14.65
C TRP A 70 -15.63 -10.52 -15.85
N ARG A 71 -16.15 -11.72 -16.12
CA ARG A 71 -17.25 -11.94 -17.07
C ARG A 71 -18.60 -11.87 -16.38
N LEU A 72 -19.39 -10.84 -16.67
CA LEU A 72 -20.72 -10.72 -16.07
C LEU A 72 -21.59 -11.89 -16.56
N GLU A 73 -21.99 -12.74 -15.62
CA GLU A 73 -22.77 -13.95 -15.86
C GLU A 73 -24.03 -13.92 -14.98
N VAL A 74 -25.12 -14.47 -15.50
CA VAL A 74 -26.34 -14.69 -14.72
C VAL A 74 -26.16 -15.98 -13.93
N ASP A 75 -26.34 -15.93 -12.62
CA ASP A 75 -26.30 -17.11 -11.75
C ASP A 75 -27.72 -17.53 -11.37
N GLU A 76 -28.22 -18.60 -11.99
CA GLU A 76 -29.54 -19.19 -11.70
C GLU A 76 -29.53 -20.05 -10.41
N HIS A 77 -28.37 -20.24 -9.79
CA HIS A 77 -28.14 -21.13 -8.65
C HIS A 77 -27.56 -20.38 -7.44
N ALA A 78 -27.98 -19.13 -7.24
CA ALA A 78 -27.50 -18.26 -6.16
C ALA A 78 -27.71 -18.87 -4.76
N ASP A 79 -28.75 -19.71 -4.57
CA ASP A 79 -29.01 -20.45 -3.35
C ASP A 79 -27.94 -21.52 -3.09
N LEU A 80 -27.56 -22.28 -4.11
CA LEU A 80 -26.47 -23.26 -4.03
C LEU A 80 -25.13 -22.56 -3.78
N LEU A 81 -24.89 -21.44 -4.47
CA LEU A 81 -23.69 -20.64 -4.25
C LEU A 81 -23.60 -20.17 -2.78
N ALA A 82 -24.67 -19.65 -2.21
CA ALA A 82 -24.70 -19.21 -0.81
C ALA A 82 -24.42 -20.36 0.18
N ARG A 83 -24.90 -21.58 -0.11
CA ARG A 83 -24.61 -22.77 0.70
C ARG A 83 -23.17 -23.24 0.56
N TRP A 84 -22.61 -23.17 -0.64
CA TRP A 84 -21.19 -23.44 -0.90
C TRP A 84 -20.29 -22.45 -0.16
N GLU A 85 -20.63 -21.16 -0.15
CA GLU A 85 -19.88 -20.14 0.59
C GLU A 85 -19.84 -20.40 2.10
N LYS A 86 -20.87 -21.06 2.65
CA LYS A 86 -20.94 -21.50 4.05
C LYS A 86 -20.25 -22.84 4.31
N GLY A 87 -19.75 -23.51 3.28
CA GLY A 87 -19.14 -24.85 3.37
C GLY A 87 -20.15 -25.98 3.55
N GLU A 88 -21.42 -25.76 3.24
CA GLU A 88 -22.49 -26.76 3.43
C GLU A 88 -22.54 -27.80 2.29
N ILE A 89 -21.98 -27.47 1.13
CA ILE A 89 -21.94 -28.35 -0.05
C ILE A 89 -20.54 -28.36 -0.67
N ALA A 90 -20.17 -29.50 -1.27
CA ALA A 90 -18.89 -29.68 -1.94
C ALA A 90 -18.81 -28.87 -3.24
N ASP A 91 -17.59 -28.57 -3.68
CA ASP A 91 -17.34 -27.85 -4.93
C ASP A 91 -17.66 -28.74 -6.15
N THR A 92 -18.73 -28.43 -6.89
CA THR A 92 -19.14 -29.20 -8.08
C THR A 92 -19.35 -28.31 -9.30
N ALA A 93 -19.35 -28.89 -10.50
CA ALA A 93 -19.53 -28.13 -11.75
C ALA A 93 -20.89 -27.41 -11.86
N THR A 94 -21.87 -27.74 -10.99
CA THR A 94 -23.24 -27.22 -11.05
C THR A 94 -23.50 -26.03 -10.13
N ILE A 95 -22.52 -25.57 -9.35
CA ILE A 95 -22.69 -24.48 -8.37
C ILE A 95 -22.28 -23.17 -8.99
N GLY A 96 -23.24 -22.41 -9.52
CA GLY A 96 -23.03 -21.05 -10.02
C GLY A 96 -21.84 -20.89 -10.98
N SER A 97 -21.31 -19.68 -11.06
CA SER A 97 -20.17 -19.40 -11.94
C SER A 97 -18.86 -20.03 -11.42
N LEU A 98 -18.19 -20.82 -12.27
CA LEU A 98 -16.87 -21.36 -11.95
C LEU A 98 -15.80 -20.26 -11.88
N GLU A 99 -15.91 -19.22 -12.71
CA GLU A 99 -15.02 -18.06 -12.65
C GLU A 99 -15.19 -17.34 -11.30
N TYR A 100 -16.44 -17.21 -10.83
CA TYR A 100 -16.73 -16.62 -9.52
C TYR A 100 -16.00 -17.34 -8.39
N ARG A 101 -16.22 -18.64 -8.31
CA ARG A 101 -15.67 -19.47 -7.24
C ARG A 101 -14.16 -19.49 -7.28
N SER A 102 -13.58 -19.64 -8.47
CA SER A 102 -12.14 -19.66 -8.67
C SER A 102 -11.49 -18.36 -8.21
N LYS A 103 -12.08 -17.22 -8.57
CA LYS A 103 -11.58 -15.91 -8.13
C LYS A 103 -11.75 -15.67 -6.63
N LYS A 104 -12.87 -16.11 -6.05
CA LYS A 104 -13.10 -16.02 -4.60
C LYS A 104 -12.10 -16.88 -3.80
N ILE A 105 -11.82 -18.11 -4.26
CA ILE A 105 -10.81 -18.99 -3.68
C ILE A 105 -9.42 -18.36 -3.81
N PHE A 106 -9.05 -17.89 -5.00
CA PHE A 106 -7.77 -17.22 -5.23
C PHE A 106 -7.57 -16.03 -4.29
N LEU A 107 -8.55 -15.12 -4.19
CA LEU A 107 -8.48 -13.95 -3.31
C LEU A 107 -8.34 -14.34 -1.83
N ARG A 108 -9.08 -15.34 -1.37
CA ARG A 108 -8.96 -15.87 0.01
C ARG A 108 -7.57 -16.45 0.27
N ASP A 109 -7.09 -17.31 -0.62
CA ASP A 109 -5.81 -18.01 -0.46
C ASP A 109 -4.65 -17.01 -0.60
N PHE A 110 -4.80 -16.00 -1.45
CA PHE A 110 -3.84 -14.92 -1.63
C PHE A 110 -3.81 -13.99 -0.42
N SER A 111 -4.96 -13.58 0.12
CA SER A 111 -5.00 -12.82 1.37
C SER A 111 -4.35 -13.60 2.51
N THR A 112 -4.64 -14.90 2.61
CA THR A 112 -4.02 -15.79 3.62
C THR A 112 -2.50 -15.80 3.48
N LEU A 113 -1.97 -15.93 2.26
CA LEU A 113 -0.54 -15.82 1.99
C LEU A 113 0.03 -14.46 2.43
N LEU A 114 -0.64 -13.36 2.11
CA LEU A 114 -0.22 -12.02 2.52
C LEU A 114 -0.19 -11.89 4.05
N HIS A 115 -1.18 -12.46 4.75
CA HIS A 115 -1.18 -12.52 6.20
C HIS A 115 -0.03 -13.37 6.75
N GLU A 116 0.28 -14.52 6.16
CA GLU A 116 1.41 -15.37 6.56
C GLU A 116 2.76 -14.66 6.41
N MET A 117 2.93 -13.86 5.35
CA MET A 117 4.14 -13.09 5.08
C MET A 117 4.28 -11.81 5.91
N GLY A 118 3.21 -11.35 6.56
CA GLY A 118 3.19 -10.05 7.26
C GLY A 118 2.75 -8.87 6.39
N ALA A 119 2.36 -9.11 5.15
CA ALA A 119 1.85 -8.12 4.19
C ALA A 119 0.36 -7.77 4.45
N HIS A 120 -0.02 -7.59 5.71
CA HIS A 120 -1.42 -7.40 6.14
C HIS A 120 -2.12 -6.22 5.47
N GLU A 121 -1.38 -5.17 5.15
CA GLU A 121 -1.95 -3.97 4.54
C GLU A 121 -2.29 -4.15 3.06
N PHE A 122 -1.45 -4.91 2.34
CA PHE A 122 -1.72 -5.34 0.98
C PHE A 122 -2.90 -6.32 0.95
N ALA A 123 -3.00 -7.21 1.95
CA ALA A 123 -4.08 -8.19 2.07
C ALA A 123 -5.48 -7.56 1.97
N ARG A 124 -5.65 -6.36 2.54
CA ARG A 124 -6.90 -5.59 2.48
C ARG A 124 -7.42 -5.38 1.06
N GLN A 125 -6.54 -5.20 0.08
CA GLN A 125 -6.91 -5.01 -1.33
C GLN A 125 -7.42 -6.28 -2.00
N TYR A 126 -7.23 -7.43 -1.36
CA TYR A 126 -7.59 -8.74 -1.87
C TYR A 126 -8.63 -9.43 -0.97
N GLU A 127 -9.02 -8.79 0.14
CA GLU A 127 -10.09 -9.27 1.00
C GLU A 127 -11.44 -9.17 0.29
N TRP A 128 -12.12 -10.30 0.11
CA TRP A 128 -13.42 -10.37 -0.56
C TRP A 128 -14.48 -9.49 0.13
N SER A 129 -14.42 -9.42 1.46
CA SER A 129 -15.36 -8.69 2.33
C SER A 129 -15.29 -7.16 2.19
N THR A 130 -14.27 -6.63 1.51
CA THR A 130 -14.16 -5.18 1.22
C THR A 130 -15.04 -4.74 0.06
N TRP A 131 -15.50 -5.70 -0.77
CA TRP A 131 -16.28 -5.47 -2.00
C TRP A 131 -15.59 -4.57 -3.04
N LYS A 132 -14.29 -4.30 -2.85
CA LYS A 132 -13.45 -3.49 -3.74
C LYS A 132 -12.26 -4.26 -4.29
N SER A 133 -12.07 -5.50 -3.85
CA SER A 133 -10.90 -6.32 -4.17
C SER A 133 -11.00 -6.98 -5.54
N GLN A 134 -12.21 -7.12 -6.08
CA GLN A 134 -12.44 -7.84 -7.33
C GLN A 134 -11.71 -7.22 -8.53
N PRO A 135 -11.65 -5.89 -8.72
CA PRO A 135 -10.89 -5.29 -9.81
C PRO A 135 -9.37 -5.51 -9.72
N ASN A 136 -8.83 -5.79 -8.53
CA ASN A 136 -7.40 -5.97 -8.29
C ASN A 136 -6.88 -7.35 -8.70
N VAL A 137 -7.74 -8.23 -9.22
CA VAL A 137 -7.32 -9.49 -9.81
C VAL A 137 -7.85 -9.56 -11.23
N LEU A 138 -6.96 -9.56 -12.20
CA LEU A 138 -7.31 -9.67 -13.61
C LEU A 138 -7.28 -11.12 -14.04
N LYS A 139 -8.19 -11.47 -14.94
CA LYS A 139 -8.20 -12.70 -15.69
C LYS A 139 -7.48 -12.47 -17.01
N ARG A 140 -6.41 -13.20 -17.27
CA ARG A 140 -5.63 -13.11 -18.52
C ARG A 140 -6.44 -13.62 -19.71
N LEU A 141 -6.41 -12.87 -20.81
CA LEU A 141 -7.14 -13.21 -22.04
C LEU A 141 -6.64 -14.52 -22.67
N GLU A 142 -5.37 -14.87 -22.49
CA GLU A 142 -4.80 -16.14 -22.97
C GLU A 142 -5.50 -17.38 -22.37
N THR A 143 -6.09 -17.23 -21.18
CA THR A 143 -6.80 -18.30 -20.45
C THR A 143 -8.30 -18.05 -20.36
N ASP A 144 -8.86 -17.24 -21.26
CA ASP A 144 -10.25 -16.79 -21.19
C ASP A 144 -11.25 -17.96 -21.20
N LEU A 145 -10.92 -19.03 -21.92
CA LEU A 145 -11.74 -20.25 -22.01
C LEU A 145 -11.58 -21.21 -20.81
N GLU A 146 -10.65 -20.94 -19.88
CA GLU A 146 -10.35 -21.79 -18.73
C GLU A 146 -10.71 -21.06 -17.42
N PRO A 147 -11.95 -21.12 -16.91
CA PRO A 147 -12.43 -20.27 -15.81
C PRO A 147 -11.57 -20.27 -14.54
N ALA A 148 -10.89 -21.38 -14.25
CA ALA A 148 -10.07 -21.56 -13.06
C ALA A 148 -8.61 -21.05 -13.14
N ARG A 149 -8.12 -20.62 -14.32
CA ARG A 149 -6.70 -20.27 -14.52
C ARG A 149 -6.44 -18.80 -14.83
N GLY A 150 -5.17 -18.39 -14.86
CA GLY A 150 -4.75 -17.06 -15.33
C GLY A 150 -5.30 -15.89 -14.52
N LEU A 151 -5.51 -16.09 -13.22
CA LEU A 151 -5.79 -15.02 -12.28
C LEU A 151 -4.46 -14.36 -11.88
N THR A 152 -4.37 -13.05 -12.09
CA THR A 152 -3.18 -12.24 -11.78
C THR A 152 -3.58 -11.10 -10.86
N ALA A 153 -3.01 -11.06 -9.65
CA ALA A 153 -3.12 -9.94 -8.74
C ALA A 153 -2.35 -8.72 -9.29
N VAL A 154 -3.00 -7.57 -9.26
CA VAL A 154 -2.53 -6.25 -9.72
C VAL A 154 -2.88 -5.19 -8.68
N ASP A 155 -2.24 -4.02 -8.77
CA ASP A 155 -2.38 -2.92 -7.82
C ASP A 155 -1.93 -3.31 -6.39
N PHE A 156 -0.69 -2.95 -6.07
CA PHE A 156 -0.10 -3.16 -4.75
C PHE A 156 0.10 -1.84 -4.02
N ARG A 157 -0.60 -0.76 -4.41
CA ARG A 157 -0.46 0.52 -3.73
C ARG A 157 -1.28 0.46 -2.45
N ALA A 158 -0.59 0.27 -1.33
CA ALA A 158 -1.21 0.00 -0.05
C ALA A 158 -2.28 1.08 0.28
N GLY A 159 -3.40 0.62 0.86
CA GLY A 159 -4.68 1.33 0.81
C GLY A 159 -4.72 2.61 1.64
N LEU A 160 -5.61 3.52 1.23
CA LEU A 160 -5.98 4.75 1.93
C LEU A 160 -6.08 4.54 3.47
N THR A 161 -5.51 5.44 4.27
CA THR A 161 -5.49 5.34 5.74
C THR A 161 -6.90 5.10 6.30
N LEU A 162 -7.10 3.94 6.94
CA LEU A 162 -8.37 3.64 7.61
C LEU A 162 -8.47 4.43 8.91
N LEU A 163 -9.41 5.38 8.93
CA LEU A 163 -9.76 6.10 10.14
C LEU A 163 -10.72 5.25 10.97
N PRO A 164 -10.55 5.21 12.30
CA PRO A 164 -11.35 4.34 13.15
C PRO A 164 -12.85 4.66 13.14
N PHE A 165 -13.23 5.84 12.64
CA PHE A 165 -14.61 6.33 12.57
C PHE A 165 -15.15 6.47 11.12
N LEU A 166 -14.37 6.09 10.09
CA LEU A 166 -14.79 6.14 8.68
C LEU A 166 -14.45 4.83 7.95
N PRO A 167 -15.15 3.72 8.26
CA PRO A 167 -15.04 2.52 7.43
C PRO A 167 -15.56 2.82 6.02
N MET A 168 -14.78 2.46 4.99
CA MET A 168 -15.17 2.66 3.60
C MET A 168 -15.80 1.41 2.97
N SER A 169 -15.86 0.31 3.72
CA SER A 169 -16.45 -0.98 3.37
C SER A 169 -16.78 -1.78 4.64
N PRO A 170 -17.63 -2.83 4.55
CA PRO A 170 -17.92 -3.70 5.69
C PRO A 170 -16.67 -4.38 6.28
N GLY A 171 -15.74 -4.82 5.43
CA GLY A 171 -14.46 -5.41 5.85
C GLY A 171 -13.59 -4.46 6.68
N ASP A 172 -13.65 -3.14 6.41
CA ASP A 172 -12.85 -2.14 7.10
C ASP A 172 -13.15 -2.08 8.60
N VAL A 173 -14.38 -2.38 9.03
CA VAL A 173 -14.75 -2.37 10.46
C VAL A 173 -13.95 -3.42 11.24
N MET A 174 -13.85 -4.63 10.71
CA MET A 174 -13.06 -5.70 11.32
C MET A 174 -11.57 -5.38 11.28
N LEU A 175 -11.09 -4.82 10.17
CA LEU A 175 -9.70 -4.40 10.02
C LEU A 175 -9.33 -3.31 11.03
N ILE A 176 -10.18 -2.29 11.22
CA ILE A 176 -10.04 -1.23 12.23
C ILE A 176 -9.93 -1.84 13.62
N ALA A 177 -10.85 -2.75 13.99
CA ALA A 177 -10.85 -3.41 15.29
C ALA A 177 -9.55 -4.21 15.53
N GLN A 178 -9.04 -4.91 14.51
CA GLN A 178 -7.77 -5.63 14.58
C GLN A 178 -6.57 -4.67 14.72
N GLY A 179 -6.59 -3.50 14.08
CA GLY A 179 -5.57 -2.46 14.27
C GLY A 179 -5.56 -1.91 15.69
N ILE A 180 -6.74 -1.59 16.24
CA ILE A 180 -6.88 -1.12 17.62
C ILE A 180 -6.36 -2.19 18.60
N LYS A 181 -6.68 -3.47 18.37
CA LYS A 181 -6.15 -4.59 19.19
C LYS A 181 -4.61 -4.67 19.14
N ARG A 182 -4.00 -4.28 18.02
CA ARG A 182 -2.54 -4.19 17.85
C ARG A 182 -1.95 -2.86 18.38
N GLY A 183 -2.79 -2.00 18.95
CA GLY A 183 -2.39 -0.71 19.51
C GLY A 183 -2.30 0.41 18.48
N SER A 184 -2.77 0.22 17.24
CA SER A 184 -2.74 1.22 16.15
C SER A 184 -4.06 1.99 16.06
N LEU A 185 -4.04 3.30 16.35
CA LEU A 185 -5.21 4.19 16.27
C LEU A 185 -5.44 4.72 14.86
N VAL A 186 -4.36 4.86 14.09
CA VAL A 186 -4.35 5.21 12.67
C VAL A 186 -3.54 4.12 12.00
N GLN A 187 -4.13 3.39 11.04
CA GLN A 187 -3.42 2.34 10.32
C GLN A 187 -2.59 2.97 9.20
N PHE A 188 -1.33 3.26 9.50
CA PHE A 188 -0.35 3.60 8.47
C PHE A 188 0.09 2.32 7.75
N ASP A 189 0.12 2.38 6.42
CA ASP A 189 0.55 1.30 5.52
C ASP A 189 1.94 0.77 5.87
N ARG A 190 2.00 -0.33 6.62
CA ARG A 190 3.26 -0.95 7.06
C ARG A 190 3.10 -2.46 7.16
N GLY A 191 3.79 -3.20 6.29
CA GLY A 191 3.91 -4.65 6.42
C GLY A 191 4.82 -5.04 7.59
N ASP A 192 4.60 -6.19 8.22
CA ASP A 192 5.44 -6.72 9.29
C ASP A 192 6.71 -7.37 8.71
N VAL A 193 7.80 -6.59 8.66
CA VAL A 193 9.09 -7.04 8.13
C VAL A 193 9.70 -8.17 8.97
N GLY A 194 9.43 -8.23 10.28
CA GLY A 194 9.91 -9.32 11.13
C GLY A 194 9.22 -10.64 10.79
N LYS A 195 7.93 -10.58 10.48
CA LYS A 195 7.18 -11.74 9.98
C LYS A 195 7.65 -12.16 8.58
N LEU A 196 7.94 -11.21 7.69
CA LEU A 196 8.53 -11.51 6.39
C LEU A 196 9.90 -12.18 6.52
N GLU A 197 10.76 -11.68 7.41
CA GLU A 197 12.07 -12.28 7.68
C GLU A 197 11.93 -13.72 8.18
N THR A 198 10.97 -13.98 9.06
CA THR A 198 10.65 -15.33 9.53
C THR A 198 10.14 -16.21 8.38
N PHE A 199 9.26 -15.67 7.53
CA PHE A 199 8.75 -16.38 6.35
C PHE A 199 9.87 -16.77 5.38
N VAL A 200 10.78 -15.84 5.08
CA VAL A 200 11.96 -16.09 4.21
C VAL A 200 12.88 -17.13 4.84
N LYS A 201 13.17 -17.03 6.15
CA LYS A 201 14.00 -18.01 6.87
C LYS A 201 13.42 -19.42 6.85
N ASN A 202 12.09 -19.55 6.88
CA ASN A 202 11.40 -20.84 6.81
C ASN A 202 11.36 -21.44 5.38
N ASN A 203 11.69 -20.65 4.35
CA ASN A 203 11.71 -21.08 2.95
C ASN A 203 13.06 -20.74 2.28
N PRO A 204 14.21 -21.23 2.81
CA PRO A 204 15.52 -20.74 2.42
C PRO A 204 15.89 -21.07 0.97
N THR A 205 15.44 -22.20 0.43
CA THR A 205 15.71 -22.62 -0.95
C THR A 205 15.07 -21.69 -1.97
N ASP A 206 13.93 -21.10 -1.62
CA ASP A 206 13.11 -20.36 -2.57
C ASP A 206 13.38 -18.84 -2.53
N PHE A 207 14.13 -18.37 -1.54
CA PHE A 207 14.37 -16.94 -1.28
C PHE A 207 15.86 -16.58 -1.05
N SER A 208 16.79 -17.53 -1.21
CA SER A 208 18.22 -17.27 -0.96
C SER A 208 18.78 -16.14 -1.81
N ASP A 209 18.30 -15.98 -3.05
CA ASP A 209 18.69 -14.92 -3.97
C ASP A 209 18.11 -13.55 -3.60
N MET A 210 17.07 -13.52 -2.76
CA MET A 210 16.34 -12.31 -2.39
C MET A 210 16.81 -11.70 -1.05
N LEU A 211 17.77 -12.33 -0.36
CA LEU A 211 18.30 -11.81 0.91
C LEU A 211 18.83 -10.36 0.81
N PRO A 212 19.56 -9.95 -0.24
CA PRO A 212 19.96 -8.56 -0.40
C PRO A 212 18.78 -7.60 -0.53
N LEU A 213 17.69 -8.02 -1.20
CA LEU A 213 16.46 -7.23 -1.32
C LEU A 213 15.72 -7.13 0.01
N LEU A 214 15.87 -8.11 0.91
CA LEU A 214 15.27 -8.08 2.24
C LEU A 214 15.98 -7.06 3.12
N ASP A 215 17.31 -6.97 3.04
CA ASP A 215 18.09 -5.96 3.76
C ASP A 215 17.79 -4.55 3.25
N GLU A 216 17.65 -4.39 1.92
CA GLU A 216 17.19 -3.14 1.32
C GLU A 216 15.79 -2.77 1.82
N LEU A 217 14.84 -3.73 1.80
CA LEU A 217 13.48 -3.51 2.28
C LEU A 217 13.45 -3.08 3.75
N LYS A 218 14.23 -3.73 4.62
CA LYS A 218 14.37 -3.34 6.04
C LYS A 218 14.81 -1.89 6.19
N THR A 219 15.79 -1.48 5.38
CA THR A 219 16.30 -0.11 5.39
C THR A 219 15.25 0.88 4.90
N CYS A 220 14.59 0.60 3.78
CA CYS A 220 13.53 1.45 3.23
C CYS A 220 12.33 1.55 4.18
N GLU A 221 11.88 0.44 4.76
CA GLU A 221 10.80 0.40 5.74
C GLU A 221 11.18 1.20 7.00
N GLN A 222 12.40 1.10 7.50
CA GLN A 222 12.82 1.88 8.66
C GLN A 222 12.77 3.39 8.38
N VAL A 223 13.27 3.82 7.23
CA VAL A 223 13.25 5.24 6.83
C VAL A 223 11.81 5.71 6.59
N TYR A 224 11.00 4.94 5.87
CA TYR A 224 9.59 5.23 5.64
C TYR A 224 8.80 5.28 6.95
N ARG A 225 9.05 4.36 7.88
CA ARG A 225 8.38 4.34 9.18
C ARG A 225 8.67 5.60 10.01
N ASN A 226 9.90 6.08 9.89
CA ASN A 226 10.36 7.30 10.56
C ASN A 226 10.08 8.58 9.74
N SER A 227 9.45 8.49 8.57
CA SER A 227 9.16 9.65 7.72
C SER A 227 7.85 10.37 8.08
N VAL A 228 7.00 9.72 8.88
CA VAL A 228 5.67 10.21 9.27
C VAL A 228 5.62 10.44 10.77
N PRO A 229 4.99 11.53 11.26
CA PRO A 229 4.78 11.78 12.68
C PRO A 229 3.70 10.85 13.26
N ASP A 230 3.96 9.53 13.28
CA ASP A 230 3.05 8.52 13.80
C ASP A 230 3.00 8.56 15.33
N ILE A 231 1.99 9.24 15.86
CA ILE A 231 1.76 9.41 17.30
C ILE A 231 1.61 8.06 18.00
N THR A 232 1.07 7.06 17.30
CA THR A 232 0.73 5.77 17.90
C THR A 232 1.97 4.96 18.25
N HIS A 233 2.93 4.94 17.32
CA HIS A 233 4.15 4.15 17.45
C HIS A 233 5.31 4.94 18.07
N HIS A 234 5.42 6.24 17.78
CA HIS A 234 6.55 7.03 18.25
C HIS A 234 6.28 7.70 19.61
N ARG A 235 5.02 7.98 19.99
CA ARG A 235 4.64 8.51 21.32
C ARG A 235 5.57 9.63 21.81
N PHE A 236 6.30 9.42 22.91
CA PHE A 236 7.21 10.41 23.50
C PHE A 236 8.49 10.64 22.67
N ASP A 237 8.84 9.72 21.78
CA ASP A 237 9.99 9.85 20.88
C ASP A 237 9.76 10.96 19.85
N LEU A 238 8.50 11.28 19.50
CA LEU A 238 8.18 12.48 18.71
C LEU A 238 8.59 13.79 19.38
N ILE A 239 8.90 13.78 20.68
CA ILE A 239 9.37 14.97 21.40
C ILE A 239 10.88 14.87 21.68
N ARG A 240 11.38 13.66 21.96
CA ARG A 240 12.74 13.45 22.50
C ARG A 240 13.77 12.97 21.47
N ASN A 241 13.35 12.27 20.43
CA ASN A 241 14.26 11.60 19.51
C ASN A 241 14.68 12.52 18.36
N LYS A 242 15.89 13.07 18.47
CA LYS A 242 16.47 13.95 17.44
C LYS A 242 16.66 13.26 16.08
N ALA A 243 17.01 11.99 16.05
CA ALA A 243 17.20 11.25 14.79
C ALA A 243 15.85 11.06 14.06
N LEU A 244 14.79 10.82 14.83
CA LEU A 244 13.43 10.77 14.30
C LEU A 244 13.00 12.13 13.73
N HIS A 245 13.28 13.23 14.45
CA HIS A 245 12.98 14.58 13.94
C HIS A 245 13.68 14.85 12.62
N VAL A 246 14.98 14.56 12.52
CA VAL A 246 15.74 14.71 11.28
C VAL A 246 15.09 13.92 10.15
N THR A 247 14.73 12.66 10.39
CA THR A 247 14.13 11.80 9.35
C THR A 247 12.75 12.31 8.89
N ILE A 248 11.90 12.74 9.82
CA ILE A 248 10.60 13.35 9.50
C ILE A 248 10.80 14.64 8.70
N THR A 249 11.74 15.49 9.12
CA THR A 249 12.06 16.77 8.46
C THR A 249 12.49 16.52 7.03
N ASP A 250 13.50 15.67 6.85
CA ASP A 250 14.11 15.41 5.56
C ASP A 250 13.09 14.79 4.60
N SER A 251 12.29 13.83 5.08
CA SER A 251 11.26 13.20 4.25
C SER A 251 10.14 14.17 3.87
N THR A 252 9.75 15.06 4.79
CA THR A 252 8.76 16.10 4.51
C THR A 252 9.27 17.09 3.46
N ILE A 253 10.52 17.54 3.59
CA ILE A 253 11.18 18.43 2.63
C ILE A 253 11.29 17.76 1.26
N ILE A 254 11.73 16.50 1.20
CA ILE A 254 11.78 15.71 -0.05
C ILE A 254 10.38 15.64 -0.68
N GLY A 255 9.36 15.30 0.11
CA GLY A 255 7.99 15.24 -0.39
C GLY A 255 7.43 16.58 -0.88
N TRP A 256 7.86 17.71 -0.30
CA TRP A 256 7.53 19.04 -0.82
C TRP A 256 8.31 19.37 -2.10
N ARG A 257 9.57 18.96 -2.19
CA ARG A 257 10.42 19.18 -3.37
C ARG A 257 9.90 18.41 -4.57
N VAL A 258 9.60 17.11 -4.39
CA VAL A 258 8.98 16.25 -5.41
C VAL A 258 7.67 16.88 -5.89
N ARG A 259 6.79 17.30 -4.98
CA ARG A 259 5.50 17.93 -5.34
C ARG A 259 5.60 19.36 -5.89
N ASN A 260 6.81 19.89 -6.10
CA ASN A 260 7.03 21.29 -6.51
C ASN A 260 6.41 22.35 -5.60
N ILE A 261 6.20 22.04 -4.32
CA ILE A 261 5.71 23.01 -3.34
C ILE A 261 6.84 23.98 -2.97
N ILE A 262 8.09 23.48 -2.93
CA ILE A 262 9.28 24.27 -2.64
C ILE A 262 10.30 24.18 -3.78
N ASP A 263 11.08 25.24 -3.94
CA ASP A 263 12.24 25.27 -4.83
C ASP A 263 13.53 24.85 -4.08
N GLN A 264 14.63 24.72 -4.82
CA GLN A 264 15.92 24.31 -4.27
C GLN A 264 16.45 25.28 -3.21
N LYS A 265 16.24 26.60 -3.38
CA LYS A 265 16.69 27.60 -2.42
C LYS A 265 15.94 27.47 -1.09
N THR A 266 14.63 27.23 -1.15
CA THR A 266 13.78 27.03 0.02
C THR A 266 14.11 25.72 0.72
N GLU A 267 14.36 24.64 -0.04
CA GLU A 267 14.86 23.37 0.49
C GLU A 267 16.14 23.57 1.32
N GLU A 268 17.15 24.27 0.78
CA GLU A 268 18.40 24.53 1.50
C GLU A 268 18.19 25.32 2.80
N ARG A 269 17.26 26.30 2.79
CA ARG A 269 16.89 27.07 3.99
C ARG A 269 16.20 26.20 5.03
N LEU A 270 15.25 25.36 4.61
CA LEU A 270 14.51 24.45 5.49
C LEU A 270 15.43 23.42 6.16
N ARG A 271 16.41 22.88 5.42
CA ARG A 271 17.40 21.94 5.98
C ARG A 271 18.35 22.58 6.99
N LYS A 272 18.64 23.89 6.85
CA LYS A 272 19.55 24.62 7.75
C LYS A 272 18.90 25.10 9.04
N SER A 273 17.57 25.25 9.08
CA SER A 273 16.87 25.85 10.22
C SER A 273 15.58 25.11 10.58
N TRP A 274 15.62 24.40 11.71
CA TRP A 274 14.44 23.75 12.29
C TRP A 274 13.32 24.75 12.63
N GLY A 275 13.68 25.95 13.09
CA GLY A 275 12.69 27.01 13.38
C GLY A 275 11.95 27.47 12.11
N PHE A 276 12.69 27.58 11.00
CA PHE A 276 12.10 27.91 9.70
C PHE A 276 11.21 26.77 9.18
N PHE A 277 11.65 25.52 9.33
CA PHE A 277 10.83 24.35 9.03
C PHE A 277 9.51 24.35 9.82
N LEU A 278 9.57 24.54 11.14
CA LEU A 278 8.37 24.54 11.99
C LEU A 278 7.42 25.68 11.61
N PHE A 279 7.96 26.87 11.34
CA PHE A 279 7.18 28.00 10.84
C PHE A 279 6.46 27.66 9.53
N PHE A 280 7.17 27.02 8.58
CA PHE A 280 6.61 26.60 7.31
C PHE A 280 5.50 25.55 7.47
N VAL A 281 5.67 24.58 8.39
CA VAL A 281 4.62 23.61 8.76
C VAL A 281 3.41 24.31 9.36
N LEU A 282 3.60 25.26 10.29
CA LEU A 282 2.50 25.99 10.94
C LEU A 282 1.71 26.85 9.95
N LEU A 283 2.38 27.46 8.96
CA LEU A 283 1.71 28.17 7.87
C LEU A 283 0.78 27.24 7.06
N GLY A 284 1.19 25.99 6.84
CA GLY A 284 0.38 24.97 6.16
C GLY A 284 -0.86 24.52 6.93
N LEU A 285 -0.96 24.82 8.23
CA LEU A 285 -2.13 24.51 9.05
C LEU A 285 -3.20 25.61 9.04
N ILE A 286 -2.92 26.77 8.43
CA ILE A 286 -3.87 27.87 8.36
C ILE A 286 -4.92 27.56 7.27
N PRO A 287 -6.22 27.37 7.59
CA PRO A 287 -7.23 26.85 6.66
C PRO A 287 -7.46 27.72 5.42
N PHE A 288 -7.30 29.04 5.55
CA PHE A 288 -7.41 29.98 4.42
C PHE A 288 -6.23 29.89 3.45
N TRP A 289 -5.15 29.19 3.86
CA TRP A 289 -3.95 28.93 3.10
C TRP A 289 -3.84 27.45 2.66
N GLU A 290 -4.88 26.62 2.80
CA GLU A 290 -4.85 25.25 2.23
C GLU A 290 -4.77 25.26 0.70
N LYS A 291 -5.50 26.16 0.02
CA LYS A 291 -5.42 26.33 -1.45
C LYS A 291 -4.01 26.65 -1.98
N PRO A 292 -3.18 27.46 -1.28
CA PRO A 292 -1.82 27.71 -1.72
C PRO A 292 -0.83 26.52 -1.62
N PHE A 293 -1.14 25.44 -0.89
CA PHE A 293 -0.28 24.24 -0.82
C PHE A 293 -0.61 23.16 -1.86
N ASP A 294 -1.74 23.30 -2.56
CA ASP A 294 -2.15 22.42 -3.68
C ASP A 294 -1.75 22.98 -5.06
N SER A 295 -1.13 24.18 -5.12
CA SER A 295 -0.65 24.77 -6.38
C SER A 295 0.85 25.15 -6.31
N PRO A 296 1.67 24.80 -7.33
CA PRO A 296 3.08 25.18 -7.40
C PRO A 296 3.31 26.70 -7.35
N LEU A 297 2.32 27.49 -7.77
CA LEU A 297 2.41 28.95 -7.82
C LEU A 297 2.43 29.57 -6.42
N ALA A 298 1.74 28.95 -5.49
CA ALA A 298 1.52 29.54 -4.19
C ALA A 298 2.56 29.11 -3.14
N GLY A 299 3.10 27.89 -3.22
CA GLY A 299 4.33 27.54 -2.51
C GLY A 299 5.47 28.49 -2.85
N ARG A 300 5.57 28.91 -4.12
CA ARG A 300 6.50 29.95 -4.60
C ARG A 300 6.19 31.35 -4.08
N ILE A 301 4.93 31.72 -3.89
CA ILE A 301 4.55 33.02 -3.31
C ILE A 301 4.92 33.07 -1.82
N ILE A 302 4.67 32.00 -1.07
CA ILE A 302 5.05 31.93 0.36
C ILE A 302 6.58 31.95 0.51
N ALA A 303 7.30 31.18 -0.31
CA ALA A 303 8.77 31.19 -0.35
C ALA A 303 9.36 32.51 -0.89
N GLY A 304 8.61 33.28 -1.68
CA GLY A 304 9.03 34.59 -2.18
C GLY A 304 8.74 35.74 -1.22
N ILE A 305 7.80 35.56 -0.29
CA ILE A 305 7.47 36.51 0.79
C ILE A 305 8.46 36.40 1.97
N ILE A 306 9.22 35.30 2.08
CA ILE A 306 10.17 35.02 3.18
C ILE A 306 11.60 34.78 2.69
#